data_AF-A0A6N8DRV4-F1
#
_entry.id   AF-A0A6N8DRV4-F1
#
_cell.length_a   1.000
_cell.length_b   1.000
_cell.length_c   1.000
_cell.angle_alpha   90.00
_cell.angle_beta   90.00
_cell.angle_gamma   90.00
#
_symmetry.space_group_name_H-M   'P 1'
#
loop_
_entity.id
_entity.type
_entity.pdbx_description
1 polymer ?
#
loop_
_entity_poly.entity_id
_entity_poly.type
_entity_poly.pdbx_seq_one_letter_code
_entity_poly.pdbx_strand_id
1 'polypeptide(L)'
;MAAVQIRIDASQLTTLGNLLGAAGEKSQTAIMRALNHTGKKARIAMVRALVPQTGLKNKTIKKALGQHTAYDGRSGGAARGAYVIKSKGGNIRLKFFKPREGGDGVDASPWNAQHHYAGGFTKVGGGFGKKRRKKTKKFGGNVMRRVGGSRKPLEVVKSGLDIPDEMVTGASASSFYSTVQSDLMPRVFHELLRVIPG
;
A
#
# COMPACT_ATOMS: atom_id res chain seq x y z
N MET A 1 -23.39 24.88 35.06
CA MET A 1 -22.82 23.57 34.69
C MET A 1 -23.30 23.24 33.28
N ALA A 2 -22.39 23.04 32.31
CA ALA A 2 -22.79 22.72 30.95
C ALA A 2 -23.14 21.23 30.85
N ALA A 3 -24.40 20.91 30.52
CA ALA A 3 -24.83 19.55 30.26
C ALA A 3 -24.28 19.11 28.89
N VAL A 4 -23.40 18.11 28.88
CA VAL A 4 -22.92 17.48 27.64
C VAL A 4 -23.87 16.34 27.31
N GLN A 5 -24.59 16.46 26.19
CA GLN A 5 -25.46 15.41 25.67
C GLN A 5 -24.77 14.66 24.53
N ILE A 6 -24.67 13.35 24.65
CA ILE A 6 -24.22 12.45 23.57
C ILE A 6 -25.47 11.82 22.97
N ARG A 7 -25.74 12.07 21.69
CA ARG A 7 -26.89 11.53 20.95
C ARG A 7 -26.41 10.70 19.77
N ILE A 8 -27.08 9.58 19.53
CA ILE A 8 -26.91 8.78 18.30
C ILE A 8 -28.04 9.19 17.36
N ASP A 9 -27.69 9.63 16.15
CA ASP A 9 -28.65 9.98 15.10
C ASP A 9 -28.76 8.85 14.06
N ALA A 10 -29.95 8.25 13.97
CA ALA A 10 -30.27 7.20 13.02
C ALA A 10 -30.91 7.73 11.71
N SER A 11 -31.11 9.05 11.57
CA SER A 11 -31.74 9.68 10.40
C SER A 11 -31.10 9.29 9.07
N GLN A 12 -29.77 9.09 9.09
CA GLN A 12 -28.99 8.66 7.92
C GLN A 12 -29.33 7.23 7.47
N LEU A 13 -29.62 6.33 8.42
CA LEU A 13 -30.00 4.95 8.10
C LEU A 13 -31.40 4.89 7.50
N THR A 14 -32.34 5.68 8.02
CA THR A 14 -33.69 5.79 7.46
C THR A 14 -33.66 6.36 6.04
N THR A 15 -32.89 7.44 5.83
CA THR A 15 -32.69 8.05 4.51
C THR A 15 -32.09 7.04 3.53
N LEU A 16 -31.07 6.30 3.97
CA LEU A 16 -30.46 5.25 3.14
C LEU A 16 -31.48 4.16 2.78
N GLY A 17 -32.28 3.68 3.74
CA GLY A 17 -33.32 2.68 3.50
C GLY A 17 -34.33 3.12 2.43
N ASN A 18 -34.80 4.37 2.52
CA ASN A 18 -35.72 4.95 1.54
C ASN A 18 -35.10 5.03 0.14
N LEU A 19 -33.83 5.46 0.05
CA LEU A 19 -33.12 5.54 -1.23
C LEU A 19 -32.84 4.17 -1.83
N LEU A 20 -32.55 3.16 -1.01
CA LEU A 20 -32.39 1.78 -1.47
C LEU A 20 -33.71 1.24 -2.02
N GLY A 21 -34.83 1.48 -1.32
CA GLY A 21 -36.16 1.12 -1.79
C GLY A 21 -36.50 1.79 -3.12
N ALA A 22 -36.27 3.10 -3.24
CA ALA A 22 -36.52 3.86 -4.46
C ALA A 22 -35.62 3.43 -5.64
N ALA A 23 -34.37 3.07 -5.37
CA ALA A 23 -33.42 2.62 -6.40
C ALA A 23 -33.69 1.17 -6.87
N GLY A 24 -34.40 0.36 -6.09
CA GLY A 24 -34.76 -1.02 -6.42
C GLY A 24 -33.57 -1.87 -6.85
N GLU A 25 -33.70 -2.59 -7.96
CA GLU A 25 -32.64 -3.46 -8.50
C GLU A 25 -31.35 -2.73 -8.92
N LYS A 26 -31.42 -1.42 -9.17
CA LYS A 26 -30.26 -0.61 -9.56
C LYS A 26 -29.41 -0.20 -8.35
N SER A 27 -29.93 -0.37 -7.13
CA SER A 27 -29.24 -0.03 -5.88
C SER A 27 -27.89 -0.75 -5.76
N GLN A 28 -27.85 -2.05 -6.08
CA GLN A 28 -26.64 -2.85 -5.97
C GLN A 28 -25.53 -2.30 -6.87
N THR A 29 -25.83 -2.03 -8.16
CA THR A 29 -24.85 -1.46 -9.09
C THR A 29 -24.38 -0.07 -8.63
N ALA A 30 -25.27 0.77 -8.09
CA ALA A 30 -24.93 2.07 -7.52
C ALA A 30 -23.95 1.96 -6.34
N ILE A 31 -24.21 1.03 -5.41
CA ILE A 31 -23.30 0.75 -4.29
C ILE A 31 -21.94 0.27 -4.79
N MET A 32 -21.89 -0.64 -5.78
CA MET A 32 -20.62 -1.10 -6.34
C MET A 32 -19.82 0.04 -6.99
N ARG A 33 -20.49 0.98 -7.67
CA ARG A 33 -19.83 2.19 -8.21
C ARG A 33 -19.25 3.06 -7.11
N ALA A 34 -20.00 3.27 -6.03
CA ALA A 34 -19.53 4.04 -4.89
C ALA A 34 -18.31 3.37 -4.23
N LEU A 35 -18.37 2.08 -3.95
CA LEU A 35 -17.26 1.29 -3.41
C LEU A 35 -16.01 1.37 -4.30
N ASN A 36 -16.18 1.24 -5.62
CA ASN A 36 -15.07 1.32 -6.56
C ASN A 36 -14.46 2.73 -6.64
N HIS A 37 -15.28 3.76 -6.55
CA HIS A 37 -14.80 5.14 -6.57
C HIS A 37 -14.01 5.47 -5.30
N THR A 38 -14.63 5.25 -4.14
CA THR A 38 -14.00 5.52 -2.84
C THR A 38 -12.80 4.61 -2.62
N GLY A 39 -12.88 3.34 -2.99
CA GLY A 39 -11.76 2.40 -2.92
C GLY A 39 -10.55 2.83 -3.75
N LYS A 40 -10.76 3.31 -4.98
CA LYS A 40 -9.67 3.87 -5.82
C LYS A 40 -9.03 5.10 -5.16
N LYS A 41 -9.85 5.99 -4.58
CA LYS A 41 -9.36 7.18 -3.89
C LYS A 41 -8.57 6.82 -2.63
N ALA A 42 -9.09 5.90 -1.81
CA ALA A 42 -8.42 5.38 -0.61
C ALA A 42 -7.09 4.71 -0.96
N ARG A 43 -7.03 3.92 -2.05
CA ARG A 43 -5.78 3.34 -2.56
C ARG A 43 -4.75 4.41 -2.92
N ILE A 44 -5.16 5.51 -3.57
CA ILE A 44 -4.26 6.60 -3.93
C ILE A 44 -3.73 7.30 -2.67
N ALA A 45 -4.61 7.59 -1.70
CA ALA A 45 -4.22 8.20 -0.42
C ALA A 45 -3.22 7.30 0.33
N MET A 46 -3.52 6.01 0.43
CA MET A 46 -2.65 5.01 1.07
C MET A 46 -1.28 4.92 0.38
N VAL A 47 -1.22 4.92 -0.96
CA VAL A 47 0.05 4.95 -1.71
C VAL A 47 0.87 6.19 -1.36
N ARG A 48 0.23 7.35 -1.22
CA ARG A 48 0.90 8.61 -0.88
C ARG A 48 1.47 8.56 0.54
N ALA A 49 0.75 7.96 1.49
CA ALA A 49 1.21 7.78 2.87
C ALA A 49 2.32 6.71 3.01
N LEU A 50 2.27 5.64 2.22
CA LEU A 50 3.29 4.58 2.25
C LEU A 50 4.67 5.07 1.80
N VAL A 51 4.76 6.07 0.93
CA VAL A 51 6.06 6.60 0.45
C VAL A 51 6.91 7.17 1.61
N PRO A 52 6.43 8.14 2.40
CA PRO A 52 7.17 8.64 3.55
C PRO A 52 7.27 7.61 4.68
N GLN A 53 6.29 6.74 4.86
CA GLN A 53 6.32 5.70 5.91
C GLN A 53 7.40 4.65 5.65
N THR A 54 7.58 4.21 4.39
CA THR A 54 8.48 3.10 4.06
C THR A 54 9.82 3.54 3.46
N GLY A 55 9.91 4.75 2.90
CA GLY A 55 11.04 5.18 2.08
C GLY A 55 11.10 4.56 0.68
N LEU A 56 10.08 3.79 0.28
CA LEU A 56 9.98 3.24 -1.06
C LEU A 56 9.52 4.28 -2.08
N LYS A 57 10.00 4.14 -3.32
CA LYS A 57 9.50 4.94 -4.44
C LYS A 57 8.02 4.61 -4.72
N ASN A 58 7.24 5.63 -5.05
CA ASN A 58 5.83 5.52 -5.41
C ASN A 58 5.57 4.41 -6.47
N LYS A 59 6.41 4.34 -7.51
CA LYS A 59 6.30 3.30 -8.56
C LYS A 59 6.45 1.87 -8.01
N THR A 60 7.27 1.67 -6.97
CA THR A 60 7.44 0.35 -6.33
C THR A 60 6.19 -0.01 -5.53
N ILE A 61 5.68 0.92 -4.72
CA ILE A 61 4.45 0.71 -3.94
C ILE A 61 3.26 0.44 -4.86
N LYS A 62 3.06 1.24 -5.91
CA LYS A 62 1.98 1.03 -6.88
C LYS A 62 2.02 -0.35 -7.54
N LYS A 63 3.22 -0.89 -7.79
CA LYS A 63 3.39 -2.25 -8.34
C LYS A 63 3.15 -3.33 -7.30
N ALA A 64 3.49 -3.07 -6.03
CA ALA A 64 3.27 -4.01 -4.94
C ALA A 64 1.79 -4.09 -4.50
N LEU A 65 1.01 -3.03 -4.73
CA LEU A 65 -0.41 -2.97 -4.40
C LEU A 65 -1.28 -3.39 -5.59
N GLY A 66 -1.84 -4.59 -5.52
CA GLY A 66 -2.95 -5.02 -6.35
C GLY A 66 -4.30 -4.51 -5.84
N GLN A 67 -5.33 -4.58 -6.69
CA GLN A 67 -6.70 -4.25 -6.31
C GLN A 67 -7.68 -5.25 -6.95
N HIS A 68 -8.81 -5.45 -6.28
CA HIS A 68 -10.00 -6.07 -6.85
C HIS A 68 -11.16 -5.09 -6.72
N THR A 69 -11.86 -4.88 -7.83
CA THR A 69 -13.05 -4.03 -7.86
C THR A 69 -14.26 -4.79 -7.36
N ALA A 70 -15.21 -4.04 -6.80
CA ALA A 70 -16.55 -4.51 -6.48
C ALA A 70 -17.37 -4.64 -7.79
N TYR A 71 -18.21 -5.66 -7.89
CA TYR A 71 -19.11 -5.87 -9.03
C TYR A 71 -20.32 -6.71 -8.62
N ASP A 72 -21.43 -6.52 -9.32
CA ASP A 72 -22.74 -7.11 -9.04
C ASP A 72 -22.95 -8.50 -9.64
N GLY A 73 -21.95 -9.03 -10.34
CA GLY A 73 -21.95 -10.38 -10.93
C GLY A 73 -22.67 -10.50 -12.26
N ARG A 74 -23.31 -9.42 -12.76
CA ARG A 74 -24.05 -9.42 -14.04
C ARG A 74 -23.16 -9.71 -15.25
N SER A 75 -21.85 -9.52 -15.14
CA SER A 75 -20.86 -9.78 -16.19
C SER A 75 -20.26 -11.20 -16.13
N GLY A 76 -20.97 -12.19 -15.57
CA GLY A 76 -20.57 -13.61 -15.67
C GLY A 76 -19.61 -14.10 -14.58
N GLY A 77 -19.62 -13.50 -13.39
CA GLY A 77 -18.83 -13.97 -12.25
C GLY A 77 -19.57 -13.84 -10.92
N ALA A 78 -19.15 -14.55 -9.87
CA ALA A 78 -19.74 -14.43 -8.55
C ALA A 78 -19.63 -12.99 -8.04
N ALA A 79 -20.74 -12.37 -7.61
CA ALA A 79 -20.75 -10.99 -7.16
C ALA A 79 -19.70 -10.74 -6.07
N ARG A 80 -19.03 -9.58 -6.12
CA ARG A 80 -18.09 -9.13 -5.08
C ARG A 80 -18.56 -7.79 -4.53
N GLY A 81 -19.13 -7.83 -3.32
CA GLY A 81 -19.61 -6.65 -2.60
C GLY A 81 -18.52 -5.80 -1.93
N ALA A 82 -17.25 -5.94 -2.33
CA ALA A 82 -16.13 -5.26 -1.68
C ALA A 82 -15.05 -4.85 -2.69
N TYR A 83 -14.54 -3.64 -2.51
CA TYR A 83 -13.29 -3.22 -3.13
C TYR A 83 -12.13 -3.65 -2.22
N VAL A 84 -11.20 -4.44 -2.74
CA VAL A 84 -10.11 -5.02 -1.94
C VAL A 84 -8.78 -4.48 -2.43
N ILE A 85 -7.99 -3.90 -1.53
CA ILE A 85 -6.58 -3.61 -1.79
C ILE A 85 -5.76 -4.76 -1.23
N LYS A 86 -4.89 -5.33 -2.04
CA LYS A 86 -4.04 -6.45 -1.64
C LYS A 86 -2.58 -6.15 -1.93
N SER A 87 -1.68 -6.61 -1.09
CA SER A 87 -0.28 -6.70 -1.45
C SER A 87 0.18 -8.14 -1.42
N LYS A 88 1.06 -8.47 -2.37
CA LYS A 88 1.87 -9.69 -2.30
C LYS A 88 3.29 -9.22 -2.05
N GLY A 89 3.87 -9.66 -0.94
CA GLY A 89 5.20 -9.20 -0.56
C GLY A 89 5.78 -10.06 0.53
N GLY A 90 7.10 -10.05 0.57
CA GLY A 90 7.89 -10.41 1.73
C GLY A 90 9.05 -9.43 1.80
N ASN A 91 9.93 -9.63 2.77
CA ASN A 91 10.91 -8.64 3.17
C ASN A 91 11.69 -8.04 1.98
N ILE A 92 11.59 -6.72 1.85
CA ILE A 92 12.01 -5.99 0.66
C ILE A 92 13.54 -5.96 0.54
N ARG A 93 14.05 -6.17 -0.68
CA ARG A 93 15.50 -6.13 -0.95
C ARG A 93 16.06 -4.74 -0.75
N LEU A 94 17.28 -4.66 -0.21
CA LEU A 94 17.88 -3.37 0.16
C LEU A 94 18.12 -2.42 -1.03
N LYS A 95 18.16 -2.97 -2.25
CA LYS A 95 18.30 -2.18 -3.50
C LYS A 95 17.23 -1.12 -3.72
N PHE A 96 16.05 -1.27 -3.12
CA PHE A 96 14.97 -0.31 -3.28
C PHE A 96 15.14 0.95 -2.43
N PHE A 97 16.09 0.95 -1.49
CA PHE A 97 16.30 2.00 -0.50
C PHE A 97 17.59 2.79 -0.74
N LYS A 98 17.94 3.01 -2.02
CA LYS A 98 19.10 3.81 -2.45
C LYS A 98 20.42 3.38 -1.75
N PRO A 99 20.83 2.10 -1.85
CA PRO A 99 22.01 1.62 -1.14
C PRO A 99 23.29 2.32 -1.61
N ARG A 100 24.14 2.71 -0.67
CA ARG A 100 25.46 3.28 -0.89
C ARG A 100 26.50 2.44 -0.18
N GLU A 101 27.44 1.88 -0.93
CA GLU A 101 28.52 1.09 -0.37
C GLU A 101 29.61 1.99 0.21
N GLY A 102 29.92 1.78 1.49
CA GLY A 102 30.94 2.49 2.27
C GLY A 102 32.22 1.66 2.48
N GLY A 103 32.93 1.97 3.55
CA GLY A 103 34.25 1.38 3.89
C GLY A 103 34.21 -0.05 4.41
N ASP A 104 33.08 -0.51 4.92
CA ASP A 104 32.90 -1.83 5.57
C ASP A 104 31.49 -2.43 5.37
N GLY A 105 30.60 -1.72 4.67
CA GLY A 105 29.23 -2.14 4.50
C GLY A 105 28.46 -1.31 3.48
N VAL A 106 27.13 -1.34 3.60
CA VAL A 106 26.22 -0.55 2.77
C VAL A 106 25.25 0.23 3.65
N ASP A 107 25.17 1.53 3.42
CA ASP A 107 24.14 2.38 4.01
C ASP A 107 22.91 2.39 3.11
N ALA A 108 21.73 2.24 3.68
CA ALA A 108 20.45 2.33 2.97
C ALA A 108 19.38 2.93 3.88
N SER A 109 18.27 3.36 3.29
CA SER A 109 17.26 4.13 4.03
C SER A 109 15.83 3.54 4.00
N PRO A 110 15.58 2.35 4.57
CA PRO A 110 14.21 1.93 4.86
C PRO A 110 13.58 2.84 5.93
N TRP A 111 12.25 2.95 5.92
CA TRP A 111 11.49 3.89 6.76
C TRP A 111 11.94 5.36 6.66
N ASN A 112 12.63 5.73 5.57
CA ASN A 112 13.33 7.00 5.41
C ASN A 112 14.37 7.33 6.50
N ALA A 113 14.80 6.34 7.29
CA ALA A 113 15.87 6.47 8.27
C ALA A 113 17.14 5.79 7.73
N GLN A 114 18.33 6.34 7.97
CA GLN A 114 19.58 5.72 7.52
C GLN A 114 19.97 4.54 8.42
N HIS A 115 20.23 3.39 7.81
CA HIS A 115 20.70 2.18 8.47
C HIS A 115 21.98 1.67 7.80
N HIS A 116 22.94 1.26 8.63
CA HIS A 116 24.19 0.67 8.18
C HIS A 116 24.09 -0.86 8.18
N TYR A 117 24.42 -1.49 7.04
CA TYR A 117 24.41 -2.94 6.86
C TYR A 117 25.85 -3.45 6.71
N ALA A 118 26.44 -3.82 7.84
CA ALA A 118 27.81 -4.31 7.92
C ALA A 118 28.03 -5.54 7.03
N GLY A 119 29.19 -5.58 6.36
CA GLY A 119 29.56 -6.68 5.46
C GLY A 119 28.75 -6.80 4.17
N GLY A 120 27.77 -5.91 3.96
CA GLY A 120 27.01 -5.79 2.72
C GLY A 120 27.83 -5.11 1.63
N PHE A 121 27.69 -5.55 0.38
CA PHE A 121 28.38 -4.94 -0.76
C PHE A 121 27.55 -5.00 -2.05
N THR A 122 27.80 -4.04 -2.94
CA THR A 122 27.19 -3.91 -4.28
C THR A 122 28.22 -4.04 -5.41
N LYS A 123 29.49 -3.78 -5.11
CA LYS A 123 30.63 -3.85 -6.04
C LYS A 123 31.45 -5.12 -5.82
N VAL A 124 32.16 -5.54 -6.87
CA VAL A 124 33.08 -6.70 -6.85
C VAL A 124 34.49 -6.27 -7.25
N GLY A 125 35.50 -7.07 -6.91
CA GLY A 125 36.89 -6.85 -7.36
C GLY A 125 37.92 -6.52 -6.28
N GLY A 126 37.64 -6.80 -5.00
CA GLY A 126 38.60 -6.62 -3.89
C GLY A 126 37.90 -6.43 -2.54
N GLY A 127 38.67 -6.10 -1.50
CA GLY A 127 38.13 -5.59 -0.23
C GLY A 127 37.46 -4.22 -0.40
N PHE A 128 36.76 -3.74 0.62
CA PHE A 128 36.15 -2.40 0.60
C PHE A 128 37.22 -1.30 0.43
N GLY A 129 36.81 -0.12 -0.09
CA GLY A 129 37.71 1.01 -0.33
C GLY A 129 38.74 0.86 -1.47
N LYS A 130 38.93 -0.34 -2.05
CA LYS A 130 39.91 -0.54 -3.13
C LYS A 130 39.44 0.07 -4.48
N LYS A 131 40.36 0.74 -5.19
CA LYS A 131 40.11 1.40 -6.50
C LYS A 131 39.59 0.46 -7.61
N ARG A 132 39.92 -0.85 -7.55
CA ARG A 132 39.53 -1.85 -8.57
C ARG A 132 38.09 -2.34 -8.44
N ARG A 133 37.31 -1.84 -7.47
CA ARG A 133 35.92 -2.24 -7.24
C ARG A 133 35.00 -1.70 -8.33
N LYS A 134 34.26 -2.58 -9.00
CA LYS A 134 33.30 -2.23 -10.05
C LYS A 134 31.91 -2.79 -9.77
N LYS A 135 30.88 -2.07 -10.23
CA LYS A 135 29.50 -2.59 -10.23
C LYS A 135 29.44 -3.80 -11.18
N THR A 136 28.71 -4.82 -10.79
CA THR A 136 28.49 -6.01 -11.62
C THR A 136 27.04 -6.12 -12.02
N LYS A 137 26.78 -6.43 -13.29
CA LYS A 137 25.43 -6.75 -13.78
C LYS A 137 24.86 -8.00 -13.07
N LYS A 138 25.73 -8.92 -12.63
CA LYS A 138 25.33 -10.19 -11.98
C LYS A 138 24.51 -9.99 -10.70
N PHE A 139 24.67 -8.86 -10.00
CA PHE A 139 23.90 -8.58 -8.78
C PHE A 139 22.58 -7.88 -9.06
N GLY A 140 22.32 -7.38 -10.28
CA GLY A 140 21.06 -6.69 -10.60
C GLY A 140 20.75 -5.51 -9.65
N GLY A 141 21.80 -4.85 -9.15
CA GLY A 141 21.70 -3.76 -8.17
C GLY A 141 21.41 -4.21 -6.73
N ASN A 142 21.31 -5.51 -6.46
CA ASN A 142 21.13 -6.04 -5.11
C ASN A 142 22.38 -5.79 -4.25
N VAL A 143 22.13 -5.60 -2.95
CA VAL A 143 23.16 -5.66 -1.92
C VAL A 143 23.34 -7.12 -1.56
N MET A 144 24.57 -7.59 -1.64
CA MET A 144 24.93 -8.97 -1.34
C MET A 144 25.72 -9.02 -0.03
N ARG A 145 25.60 -10.12 0.69
CA ARG A 145 26.44 -10.44 1.85
C ARG A 145 27.00 -11.85 1.70
N ARG A 146 28.22 -12.07 2.20
CA ARG A 146 28.83 -13.40 2.24
C ARG A 146 28.18 -14.21 3.35
N VAL A 147 27.86 -15.47 3.08
CA VAL A 147 27.34 -16.40 4.08
C VAL A 147 28.43 -17.42 4.38
N GLY A 148 29.08 -17.33 5.54
CA GLY A 148 30.20 -18.21 5.91
C GLY A 148 31.57 -17.75 5.39
N GLY A 149 32.59 -18.59 5.63
CA GLY A 149 34.02 -18.21 5.45
C GLY A 149 34.54 -18.26 4.01
N SER A 150 33.82 -18.88 3.08
CA SER A 150 34.29 -19.03 1.71
C SER A 150 33.89 -17.83 0.82
N ARG A 151 34.52 -17.73 -0.37
CA ARG A 151 34.23 -16.62 -1.30
C ARG A 151 32.82 -16.70 -1.91
N LYS A 152 32.19 -17.88 -1.88
CA LYS A 152 30.89 -18.22 -2.49
C LYS A 152 30.17 -19.10 -1.45
N PRO A 153 29.31 -18.52 -0.61
CA PRO A 153 27.90 -18.25 -0.95
C PRO A 153 27.54 -16.79 -0.69
N LEU A 154 26.65 -16.25 -1.53
CA LEU A 154 26.18 -14.88 -1.39
C LEU A 154 24.67 -14.87 -1.21
N GLU A 155 24.20 -14.12 -0.22
CA GLU A 155 22.77 -13.87 -0.01
C GLU A 155 22.43 -12.43 -0.35
N VAL A 156 21.17 -12.20 -0.73
CA VAL A 156 20.64 -10.85 -0.92
C VAL A 156 20.25 -10.28 0.44
N VAL A 157 20.84 -9.14 0.80
CA VAL A 157 20.46 -8.41 2.01
C VAL A 157 19.08 -7.78 1.81
N LYS A 158 18.21 -8.00 2.79
CA LYS A 158 16.85 -7.45 2.85
C LYS A 158 16.75 -6.41 3.97
N SER A 159 15.74 -5.56 3.94
CA SER A 159 15.63 -4.39 4.82
C SER A 159 14.91 -4.64 6.15
N GLY A 160 14.21 -5.75 6.31
CA GLY A 160 13.26 -5.92 7.43
C GLY A 160 11.86 -5.38 7.14
N LEU A 161 11.67 -4.70 6.00
CA LEU A 161 10.42 -4.00 5.69
C LEU A 161 9.49 -4.91 4.89
N ASP A 162 8.26 -5.06 5.36
CA ASP A 162 7.20 -5.82 4.74
C ASP A 162 6.01 -4.92 4.41
N ILE A 163 5.74 -4.73 3.10
CA ILE A 163 4.68 -3.83 2.62
C ILE A 163 3.29 -4.17 3.19
N PRO A 164 2.88 -5.46 3.34
CA PRO A 164 1.59 -5.80 3.92
C PRO A 164 1.41 -5.26 5.36
N ASP A 165 2.46 -5.36 6.18
CA ASP A 165 2.42 -4.90 7.57
C ASP A 165 2.34 -3.37 7.64
N GLU A 166 3.09 -2.70 6.76
CA GLU A 166 3.06 -1.24 6.63
C GLU A 166 1.68 -0.74 6.18
N MET A 167 0.98 -1.45 5.28
CA MET A 167 -0.35 -1.05 4.81
C MET A 167 -1.38 -0.94 5.94
N VAL A 168 -1.31 -1.85 6.91
CA VAL A 168 -2.30 -1.98 7.99
C VAL A 168 -1.89 -1.26 9.27
N THR A 169 -0.75 -0.55 9.24
CA THR A 169 -0.23 0.23 10.36
C THR A 169 0.01 1.69 9.97
N GLY A 170 0.18 2.53 10.99
CA GLY A 170 0.65 3.91 10.82
C GLY A 170 -0.22 4.80 9.92
N ALA A 171 0.48 5.65 9.17
CA ALA A 171 -0.14 6.71 8.36
C ALA A 171 -0.94 6.16 7.18
N SER A 172 -0.54 5.04 6.60
CA SER A 172 -1.27 4.41 5.50
C SER A 172 -2.62 3.84 5.92
N ALA A 173 -2.69 3.17 7.06
CA ALA A 173 -3.95 2.68 7.61
C ALA A 173 -4.88 3.85 7.94
N SER A 174 -4.36 4.87 8.65
CA SER A 174 -5.12 6.09 8.97
C SER A 174 -5.66 6.79 7.72
N SER A 175 -4.84 6.91 6.66
CA SER A 175 -5.25 7.51 5.39
C SER A 175 -6.34 6.71 4.67
N PHE A 176 -6.32 5.38 4.78
CA PHE A 176 -7.37 4.53 4.25
C PHE A 176 -8.68 4.75 4.99
N TYR A 177 -8.67 4.64 6.32
CA TYR A 177 -9.88 4.76 7.14
C TYR A 177 -10.49 6.16 7.06
N SER A 178 -9.66 7.22 7.09
CA SER A 178 -10.16 8.59 6.97
C SER A 178 -10.84 8.85 5.62
N THR A 179 -10.27 8.35 4.51
CA THR A 179 -10.88 8.47 3.18
C THR A 179 -12.20 7.71 3.10
N VAL A 180 -12.27 6.50 3.67
CA VAL A 180 -13.51 5.71 3.67
C VAL A 180 -14.58 6.40 4.50
N GLN A 181 -14.23 6.87 5.70
CA GLN A 181 -15.14 7.55 6.61
C GLN A 181 -15.68 8.85 6.00
N SER A 182 -14.85 9.64 5.33
CA SER A 182 -15.27 10.91 4.75
C SER A 182 -16.07 10.75 3.46
N ASP A 183 -15.71 9.80 2.59
CA ASP A 183 -16.16 9.82 1.20
C ASP A 183 -17.14 8.71 0.84
N LEU A 184 -17.20 7.61 1.60
CA LEU A 184 -18.02 6.46 1.19
C LEU A 184 -19.51 6.79 1.20
N MET A 185 -20.05 7.26 2.33
CA MET A 185 -21.48 7.52 2.46
C MET A 185 -21.97 8.64 1.53
N PRO A 186 -21.29 9.80 1.41
CA PRO A 186 -21.66 10.81 0.42
C PRO A 186 -21.68 10.26 -1.01
N ARG A 187 -20.72 9.39 -1.35
CA ARG A 187 -20.68 8.78 -2.68
C ARG A 187 -21.80 7.77 -2.90
N VAL A 188 -22.18 6.98 -1.89
CA VAL A 188 -23.32 6.06 -1.96
C VAL A 188 -24.61 6.85 -2.25
N PHE A 189 -24.86 7.92 -1.50
CA PHE A 189 -26.01 8.78 -1.75
C PHE A 189 -26.02 9.37 -3.16
N HIS A 190 -24.88 9.87 -3.63
CA HIS A 190 -24.76 10.39 -4.99
C HIS A 190 -25.10 9.35 -6.08
N GLU A 191 -24.59 8.12 -5.95
CA GLU A 191 -24.86 7.07 -6.92
C GLU A 191 -26.31 6.56 -6.85
N LEU A 192 -26.91 6.49 -5.65
CA LEU A 192 -28.31 6.11 -5.48
C LEU A 192 -29.27 7.15 -6.09
N LEU A 193 -29.06 8.44 -5.80
CA LEU A 193 -29.87 9.52 -6.37
C LEU A 193 -29.81 9.55 -7.90
N ARG A 194 -28.69 9.14 -8.50
CA ARG A 194 -28.53 9.09 -9.95
C ARG A 194 -29.33 7.96 -10.64
N VAL A 195 -29.68 6.90 -9.91
CA VAL A 195 -30.40 5.75 -10.48
C VAL A 195 -31.90 5.78 -10.22
N ILE A 196 -32.36 6.60 -9.27
CA ILE A 196 -33.77 6.84 -9.00
C ILE A 196 -34.34 7.66 -10.18
N PRO A 197 -35.40 7.17 -10.87
CA PRO A 197 -36.09 7.97 -11.86
C PRO A 197 -36.78 9.15 -11.16
N GLY A 198 -36.59 10.35 -11.71
CA GLY A 198 -37.26 11.57 -11.24
C GLY A 198 -38.75 11.55 -11.55
#